data_AF-A0A7U6QKJ1-F1
#
_entry.id   AF-A0A7U6QKJ1-F1
#
_cell.length_a   1.000
_cell.length_b   1.000
_cell.length_c   1.000
_cell.angle_alpha   90.00
_cell.angle_beta   90.00
_cell.angle_gamma   90.00
#
_symmetry.space_group_name_H-M   'P 1'
#
loop_
_entity.id
_entity.type
_entity.pdbx_description
1 polymer ?
#
loop_
_entity_poly.entity_id
_entity_poly.type
_entity_poly.pdbx_seq_one_letter_code
_entity_poly.pdbx_strand_id
1 'polypeptide(L)'
;MKRIKLFLFLLVLFILAPFFSQKVSASTIKIDDQASLYSDSDKANLEKTLSSISKNTNMAIIIATTDDLNGITPSEYAESIASNISETDKFIFFVSMDNSNRRILIQGHGKAEDLLTSKRCDEAANDVKQYFTDQQYYKGTDLLLSKIDTYLHKNPKLDAIYFQLWFQILVSLAIGAVIVIIMALSAGGKMTAFQGAYLDNNASQVLGRYDHYLRTEVTRTKRESSSNDNSSGSSGHSEGGSSF
;
A
#
# COMPACT_ATOMS: atom_id res chain seq x y z
N MET A 1 10.61 -7.53 -67.86
CA MET A 1 9.69 -8.59 -67.37
C MET A 1 10.37 -9.67 -66.53
N LYS A 2 11.54 -10.23 -66.90
CA LYS A 2 12.20 -11.31 -66.14
C LYS A 2 12.60 -10.93 -64.70
N ARG A 3 13.08 -9.69 -64.47
CA ARG A 3 13.49 -9.20 -63.15
C ARG A 3 12.32 -8.94 -62.17
N ILE A 4 11.16 -8.53 -62.69
CA ILE A 4 9.93 -8.34 -61.90
C ILE A 4 9.33 -9.67 -61.46
N LYS A 5 9.34 -10.69 -62.32
CA LYS A 5 8.92 -12.06 -61.95
C LYS A 5 9.86 -12.67 -60.90
N LEU A 6 11.17 -12.41 -60.99
CA LEU A 6 12.15 -12.83 -59.99
C LEU A 6 11.91 -12.15 -58.63
N PHE A 7 11.61 -10.86 -58.64
CA PHE A 7 11.32 -10.10 -57.41
C PHE A 7 10.00 -10.55 -56.75
N LEU A 8 8.95 -10.77 -57.53
CA LEU A 8 7.67 -11.33 -57.04
C LEU A 8 7.84 -12.74 -56.47
N PHE A 9 8.66 -13.58 -57.10
CA PHE A 9 8.96 -14.92 -56.60
C PHE A 9 9.71 -14.88 -55.26
N LEU A 10 10.67 -13.95 -55.10
CA LEU A 10 11.44 -13.79 -53.88
C LEU A 10 10.60 -13.19 -52.73
N LEU A 11 9.65 -12.30 -53.05
CA LEU A 11 8.68 -11.76 -52.10
C LEU A 11 7.71 -12.84 -51.60
N VAL A 12 7.22 -13.72 -52.48
CA VAL A 12 6.39 -14.87 -52.08
C VAL A 12 7.17 -15.86 -51.21
N LEU A 13 8.45 -16.10 -51.51
CA LEU A 13 9.32 -16.94 -50.69
C LEU A 13 9.55 -16.35 -49.28
N PHE A 14 9.67 -15.02 -49.17
CA PHE A 14 9.82 -14.32 -47.88
C PHE A 14 8.54 -14.36 -47.04
N ILE A 15 7.36 -14.36 -47.68
CA ILE A 15 6.05 -14.50 -47.02
C ILE A 15 5.78 -15.97 -46.60
N LEU A 16 6.37 -16.96 -47.28
CA LEU A 16 6.29 -18.38 -46.90
C LEU A 16 7.35 -18.83 -45.88
N ALA A 17 8.44 -18.06 -45.69
CA ALA A 17 9.48 -18.35 -44.71
C ALA A 17 8.98 -18.57 -43.26
N PRO A 18 7.97 -17.87 -42.72
CA PRO A 18 7.46 -18.13 -41.37
C PRO A 18 6.69 -19.45 -41.22
N PHE A 19 6.46 -20.22 -42.30
CA PHE A 19 5.86 -21.56 -42.22
C PHE A 19 6.88 -22.69 -42.06
N PHE A 20 8.19 -22.40 -42.03
CA PHE A 20 9.15 -23.37 -41.53
C PHE A 20 8.89 -23.56 -40.04
N SER A 21 8.13 -24.62 -39.73
CA SER A 21 7.94 -25.10 -38.36
C SER A 21 9.31 -25.25 -37.71
N GLN A 22 9.63 -24.35 -36.79
CA GLN A 22 10.75 -24.56 -35.89
C GLN A 22 10.43 -25.87 -35.15
N LYS A 23 11.33 -26.85 -35.24
CA LYS A 23 11.29 -27.99 -34.32
C LYS A 23 11.54 -27.42 -32.93
N VAL A 24 10.46 -27.10 -32.22
CA VAL A 24 10.50 -26.92 -30.77
C VAL A 24 10.85 -28.29 -30.23
N SER A 25 12.09 -28.43 -29.73
CA SER A 25 12.43 -29.59 -28.94
C SER A 25 11.51 -29.58 -27.73
N ALA A 26 10.76 -30.64 -27.49
CA ALA A 26 9.93 -30.74 -26.31
C ALA A 26 10.85 -30.54 -25.09
N SER A 27 10.58 -29.52 -24.28
CA SER A 27 11.36 -29.29 -23.07
C SER A 27 11.16 -30.47 -22.12
N THR A 28 12.22 -30.88 -21.45
CA THR A 28 12.17 -32.04 -20.55
C THR A 28 11.20 -31.81 -19.39
N ILE A 29 10.30 -32.76 -19.18
CA ILE A 29 9.43 -32.84 -18.01
C ILE A 29 9.76 -34.14 -17.30
N LYS A 30 10.01 -34.06 -15.99
CA LYS A 30 10.34 -35.24 -15.18
C LYS A 30 9.73 -35.16 -13.80
N ILE A 31 9.10 -36.26 -13.36
CA ILE A 31 8.68 -36.45 -11.97
C ILE A 31 9.49 -37.62 -11.40
N ASP A 32 10.39 -37.33 -10.46
CA ASP A 32 11.25 -38.29 -9.77
C ASP A 32 10.79 -38.41 -8.31
N ASP A 33 9.83 -39.30 -8.03
CA ASP A 33 9.19 -39.39 -6.73
C ASP A 33 9.76 -40.54 -5.88
N GLN A 34 10.99 -40.39 -5.39
CA GLN A 34 11.66 -41.44 -4.60
C GLN A 34 11.06 -41.59 -3.20
N ALA A 35 10.56 -40.49 -2.63
CA ALA A 35 9.89 -40.50 -1.34
C ALA A 35 8.43 -41.03 -1.39
N SER A 36 7.95 -41.47 -2.56
CA SER A 36 6.61 -42.03 -2.77
C SER A 36 5.49 -41.11 -2.22
N LEU A 37 5.60 -39.80 -2.46
CA LEU A 37 4.65 -38.80 -1.96
C LEU A 37 3.37 -38.72 -2.81
N TYR A 38 3.41 -39.22 -4.04
CA TYR A 38 2.32 -39.10 -4.99
C TYR A 38 1.81 -40.47 -5.46
N SER A 39 0.49 -40.61 -5.56
CA SER A 39 -0.12 -41.76 -6.22
C SER A 39 0.08 -41.71 -7.74
N ASP A 40 -0.14 -42.83 -8.45
CA ASP A 40 -0.05 -42.86 -9.92
C ASP A 40 -1.04 -41.91 -10.59
N SER A 41 -2.23 -41.75 -10.02
CA SER A 41 -3.21 -40.77 -10.50
C SER A 41 -2.75 -39.33 -10.29
N ASP A 42 -2.09 -39.04 -9.17
CA ASP A 42 -1.54 -37.71 -8.89
C ASP A 42 -0.42 -37.37 -9.86
N LYS A 43 0.50 -38.32 -10.10
CA LYS A 43 1.58 -38.17 -11.08
C LYS A 43 1.04 -37.88 -12.47
N ALA A 44 0.05 -38.64 -12.93
CA ALA A 44 -0.57 -38.42 -14.24
C ALA A 44 -1.24 -37.03 -14.37
N ASN A 45 -1.79 -36.49 -13.29
CA ASN A 45 -2.35 -35.13 -13.29
C ASN A 45 -1.27 -34.05 -13.24
N LEU A 46 -0.24 -34.23 -12.40
CA LEU A 46 0.91 -33.33 -12.34
C LEU A 46 1.63 -33.26 -13.68
N GLU A 47 1.85 -34.39 -14.36
CA GLU A 47 2.48 -34.43 -15.69
C GLU A 47 1.71 -33.60 -16.73
N LYS A 48 0.37 -33.60 -16.68
CA LYS A 48 -0.46 -32.76 -17.57
C LYS A 48 -0.26 -31.28 -17.27
N THR A 49 -0.25 -30.92 -15.99
CA THR A 49 0.02 -29.53 -15.55
C THR A 49 1.41 -29.09 -15.99
N LEU A 50 2.44 -29.89 -15.71
CA LEU A 50 3.82 -29.64 -16.12
C LEU A 50 3.95 -29.50 -17.65
N SER A 51 3.28 -30.37 -18.40
CA SER A 51 3.24 -30.30 -19.87
C SER A 51 2.64 -29.01 -20.39
N SER A 52 1.65 -28.47 -19.68
CA SER A 52 1.01 -27.22 -20.07
C SER A 52 1.92 -26.02 -19.80
N ILE A 53 2.52 -25.96 -18.60
CA ILE A 53 3.45 -24.89 -18.22
C ILE A 53 4.69 -24.91 -19.12
N SER A 54 5.27 -26.10 -19.34
CA SER A 54 6.47 -26.28 -20.16
C SER A 54 6.24 -25.85 -21.61
N LYS A 55 5.09 -26.19 -22.21
CA LYS A 55 4.74 -25.74 -23.58
C LYS A 55 4.58 -24.23 -23.68
N ASN A 56 3.99 -23.59 -22.68
CA ASN A 56 3.73 -22.15 -22.69
C ASN A 56 5.00 -21.32 -22.45
N THR A 57 5.92 -21.85 -21.64
CA THR A 57 7.13 -21.13 -21.21
C THR A 57 8.39 -21.57 -21.94
N ASN A 58 8.36 -22.70 -22.65
CA ASN A 58 9.50 -23.36 -23.29
C ASN A 58 10.64 -23.65 -22.29
N MET A 59 10.28 -24.07 -21.08
CA MET A 59 11.20 -24.39 -19.98
C MET A 59 11.09 -25.86 -19.61
N ALA A 60 12.21 -26.47 -19.21
CA ALA A 60 12.19 -27.79 -18.60
C ALA A 60 11.70 -27.70 -17.16
N ILE A 61 10.86 -28.64 -16.72
CA ILE A 61 10.27 -28.62 -15.39
C ILE A 61 10.41 -29.97 -14.72
N ILE A 62 10.96 -29.96 -13.50
CA ILE A 62 11.29 -31.16 -12.77
C ILE A 62 10.70 -31.09 -11.38
N ILE A 63 10.00 -32.16 -11.00
CA ILE A 63 9.58 -32.41 -9.63
C ILE A 63 10.42 -33.57 -9.13
N ALA A 64 11.11 -33.39 -8.01
CA ALA A 64 11.89 -34.44 -7.39
C ALA A 64 11.59 -34.52 -5.89
N THR A 65 11.45 -35.74 -5.39
CA THR A 65 11.25 -36.03 -3.97
C THR A 65 12.24 -37.11 -3.55
N THR A 66 12.81 -36.99 -2.36
CA THR A 66 13.66 -38.04 -1.76
C THR A 66 13.49 -38.04 -0.24
N ASP A 67 13.56 -39.22 0.36
CA ASP A 67 13.62 -39.44 1.81
C ASP A 67 15.05 -39.65 2.32
N ASP A 68 16.03 -39.74 1.41
CA ASP A 68 17.45 -39.87 1.72
C ASP A 68 18.29 -38.92 0.86
N LEU A 69 19.07 -38.06 1.52
CA LEU A 69 20.00 -37.15 0.86
C LEU A 69 21.40 -37.74 0.68
N ASN A 70 21.69 -38.96 1.15
CA ASN A 70 23.03 -39.57 1.10
C ASN A 70 24.14 -38.70 1.74
N GLY A 71 23.79 -37.93 2.77
CA GLY A 71 24.73 -37.09 3.51
C GLY A 71 25.11 -35.75 2.86
N ILE A 72 24.52 -35.39 1.71
CA ILE A 72 24.67 -34.05 1.11
C ILE A 72 23.51 -33.13 1.50
N THR A 73 23.65 -31.84 1.26
CA THR A 73 22.59 -30.87 1.56
C THR A 73 21.45 -30.94 0.53
N PRO A 74 20.22 -30.53 0.90
CA PRO A 74 19.10 -30.46 -0.05
C PRO A 74 19.40 -29.60 -1.29
N SER A 75 20.18 -28.52 -1.11
CA SER A 75 20.57 -27.64 -2.21
C SER A 75 21.56 -28.30 -3.17
N GLU A 76 22.56 -29.02 -2.65
CA GLU A 76 23.51 -29.78 -3.47
C GLU A 76 22.82 -30.91 -4.23
N TYR A 77 21.84 -31.57 -3.60
CA TYR A 77 21.04 -32.60 -4.26
C TYR A 77 20.25 -32.00 -5.43
N ALA A 78 19.55 -30.87 -5.22
CA ALA A 78 18.81 -30.18 -6.27
C ALA A 78 19.73 -29.71 -7.42
N GLU A 79 20.93 -29.22 -7.11
CA GLU A 79 21.93 -28.81 -8.11
C GLU A 79 22.43 -30.00 -8.96
N SER A 80 22.56 -31.17 -8.34
CA SER A 80 22.92 -32.41 -9.06
C SER A 80 21.85 -32.80 -10.08
N ILE A 81 20.56 -32.62 -9.74
CA ILE A 81 19.45 -32.82 -10.68
C ILE A 81 19.53 -31.80 -11.81
N ALA A 82 19.75 -30.52 -11.48
CA ALA A 82 19.87 -29.44 -12.45
C ALA A 82 20.97 -29.70 -13.48
N SER A 83 22.13 -30.14 -13.01
CA SER A 83 23.32 -30.41 -13.82
C SER A 83 23.13 -31.57 -14.80
N ASN A 84 22.28 -32.54 -14.46
CA ASN A 84 21.96 -33.69 -15.32
C ASN A 84 21.01 -33.34 -16.48
N ILE A 85 20.53 -32.09 -16.55
CA ILE A 85 19.55 -31.64 -17.54
C ILE A 85 20.21 -30.66 -18.49
N SER A 86 20.11 -30.94 -19.78
CA SER A 86 20.80 -30.19 -20.83
C SER A 86 20.22 -28.78 -21.05
N GLU A 87 18.94 -28.60 -20.75
CA GLU A 87 18.22 -27.36 -20.96
C GLU A 87 18.73 -26.26 -20.03
N THR A 88 18.94 -25.07 -20.58
CA THR A 88 19.40 -23.91 -19.83
C THR A 88 18.28 -23.29 -19.01
N ASP A 89 17.10 -23.14 -19.62
CA ASP A 89 15.92 -22.55 -19.01
C ASP A 89 15.11 -23.67 -18.35
N LYS A 90 15.20 -23.77 -17.02
CA LYS A 90 14.58 -24.86 -16.27
C LYS A 90 14.17 -24.45 -14.87
N PHE A 91 13.15 -25.12 -14.35
CA PHE A 91 12.65 -24.96 -13.01
C PHE A 91 12.62 -26.32 -12.30
N ILE A 92 13.11 -26.37 -11.06
CA ILE A 92 13.20 -27.56 -10.23
C ILE A 92 12.42 -27.32 -8.94
N PHE A 93 11.41 -28.16 -8.72
CA PHE A 93 10.73 -28.31 -7.46
C PHE A 93 11.29 -29.53 -6.73
N PHE A 94 11.98 -29.32 -5.62
CA PHE A 94 12.59 -30.39 -4.84
C PHE A 94 12.00 -30.46 -3.43
N VAL A 95 11.65 -31.67 -3.00
CA VAL A 95 11.15 -31.94 -1.65
C VAL A 95 12.05 -32.99 -1.00
N SER A 96 12.78 -32.58 0.03
CA SER A 96 13.48 -33.50 0.91
C SER A 96 12.60 -33.88 2.09
N MET A 97 12.43 -35.18 2.28
CA MET A 97 11.76 -35.82 3.41
C MET A 97 12.76 -36.48 4.37
N ASP A 98 14.06 -36.28 4.16
CA ASP A 98 15.12 -36.76 5.04
C ASP A 98 14.92 -36.23 6.46
N ASN A 99 14.98 -37.12 7.45
CA ASN A 99 14.80 -36.80 8.86
C ASN A 99 15.76 -35.71 9.36
N SER A 100 16.95 -35.61 8.77
CA SER A 100 17.97 -34.64 9.15
C SER A 100 17.66 -33.25 8.60
N ASN A 101 17.06 -33.17 7.41
CA ASN A 101 16.93 -31.93 6.65
C ASN A 101 15.65 -31.89 5.78
N ARG A 102 14.49 -32.02 6.41
CA ARG A 102 13.20 -31.88 5.72
C ARG A 102 13.03 -30.47 5.17
N ARG A 103 13.01 -30.31 3.85
CA ARG A 103 12.97 -29.00 3.19
C ARG A 103 12.23 -29.04 1.86
N ILE A 104 11.53 -27.94 1.57
CA ILE A 104 10.97 -27.65 0.26
C ILE A 104 11.87 -26.63 -0.41
N LEU A 105 12.34 -26.93 -1.62
CA LEU A 105 13.23 -26.08 -2.41
C LEU A 105 12.67 -25.88 -3.82
N ILE A 106 12.84 -24.65 -4.30
CA ILE A 106 12.35 -24.20 -5.61
C ILE A 106 13.55 -23.46 -6.23
N GLN A 107 14.05 -23.96 -7.35
CA GLN A 107 15.21 -23.39 -8.05
C GLN A 107 14.86 -23.13 -9.51
N GLY A 108 15.02 -21.89 -9.95
CA GLY A 108 14.98 -21.51 -11.37
C GLY A 108 16.40 -21.38 -11.90
N HIS A 109 16.62 -21.80 -13.15
CA HIS A 109 17.87 -21.61 -13.88
C HIS A 109 17.60 -20.97 -15.24
N GLY A 110 18.56 -20.20 -15.74
CA GLY A 110 18.42 -19.47 -17.00
C GLY A 110 17.31 -18.42 -16.88
N LYS A 111 16.44 -18.33 -17.90
CA LYS A 111 15.29 -17.40 -17.85
C LYS A 111 14.34 -17.64 -16.68
N ALA A 112 14.27 -18.88 -16.18
CA ALA A 112 13.43 -19.19 -15.02
C ALA A 112 13.96 -18.50 -13.76
N GLU A 113 15.27 -18.31 -13.61
CA GLU A 113 15.87 -17.59 -12.47
C GLU A 113 15.45 -16.12 -12.43
N ASP A 114 15.44 -15.47 -13.61
CA ASP A 114 15.01 -14.07 -13.73
C ASP A 114 13.54 -13.89 -13.31
N LEU A 115 12.67 -14.85 -13.65
CA LEU A 115 11.23 -14.78 -13.37
C LEU A 115 10.87 -15.33 -11.98
N LEU A 116 11.54 -16.39 -11.54
CA LEU A 116 11.40 -17.04 -10.25
C LEU A 116 12.52 -16.58 -9.32
N THR A 117 12.50 -15.29 -8.98
CA THR A 117 13.44 -14.71 -8.02
C THR A 117 13.41 -15.48 -6.68
N SER A 118 14.51 -15.48 -5.93
CA SER A 118 14.60 -16.18 -4.64
C SER A 118 13.44 -15.85 -3.70
N LYS A 119 12.99 -14.59 -3.68
CA LYS A 119 11.82 -14.16 -2.89
C LYS A 119 10.53 -14.89 -3.30
N ARG A 120 10.25 -15.00 -4.60
CA ARG A 120 9.07 -15.73 -5.11
C ARG A 120 9.13 -17.22 -4.78
N CYS A 121 10.33 -17.80 -4.89
CA CYS A 121 10.57 -19.19 -4.52
C CYS A 121 10.32 -19.42 -3.02
N ASP A 122 10.86 -18.56 -2.16
CA ASP A 122 10.66 -18.67 -0.72
C ASP A 122 9.18 -18.47 -0.33
N GLU A 123 8.49 -17.49 -0.93
CA GLU A 123 7.05 -17.28 -0.73
C GLU A 123 6.22 -18.50 -1.17
N ALA A 124 6.47 -19.02 -2.37
CA ALA A 124 5.77 -20.20 -2.87
C ALA A 124 6.01 -21.44 -1.98
N ALA A 125 7.25 -21.67 -1.54
CA ALA A 125 7.59 -22.77 -0.64
C ALA A 125 6.91 -22.62 0.73
N ASN A 126 6.86 -21.40 1.27
CA ASN A 126 6.20 -21.11 2.55
C ASN A 126 4.68 -21.32 2.47
N ASP A 127 4.05 -20.89 1.38
CA ASP A 127 2.60 -21.00 1.19
C ASP A 127 2.12 -22.45 1.16
N VAL A 128 2.93 -23.36 0.62
CA VAL A 128 2.57 -24.77 0.52
C VAL A 128 3.05 -25.62 1.69
N LYS A 129 3.93 -25.06 2.54
CA LYS A 129 4.52 -25.76 3.69
C LYS A 129 3.49 -26.47 4.56
N GLN A 130 2.36 -25.80 4.84
CA GLN A 130 1.29 -26.37 5.66
C GLN A 130 0.70 -27.64 5.04
N TYR A 131 0.46 -27.66 3.72
CA TYR A 131 -0.05 -28.85 3.03
C TYR A 131 0.91 -30.03 3.14
N PHE A 132 2.22 -29.80 3.10
CA PHE A 132 3.23 -30.84 3.28
C PHE A 132 3.31 -31.34 4.73
N THR A 133 3.07 -30.46 5.71
CA THR A 133 2.92 -30.86 7.12
C THR A 133 1.69 -31.74 7.31
N ASP A 134 0.57 -31.38 6.68
CA ASP A 134 -0.71 -32.09 6.76
C ASP A 134 -0.77 -33.34 5.84
N GLN A 135 0.36 -33.72 5.23
CA GLN A 135 0.50 -34.85 4.29
C GLN A 135 -0.40 -34.76 3.05
N GLN A 136 -0.84 -33.55 2.69
CA GLN A 136 -1.62 -33.25 1.50
C GLN A 136 -0.70 -32.89 0.31
N TYR A 137 0.23 -33.79 -0.03
CA TYR A 137 1.33 -33.52 -0.98
C TYR A 137 0.85 -33.07 -2.35
N TYR A 138 -0.08 -33.80 -2.97
CA TYR A 138 -0.62 -33.46 -4.29
C TYR A 138 -1.23 -32.04 -4.32
N LYS A 139 -2.06 -31.70 -3.32
CA LYS A 139 -2.70 -30.38 -3.23
C LYS A 139 -1.66 -29.27 -3.04
N GLY A 140 -0.66 -29.50 -2.19
CA GLY A 140 0.44 -28.57 -1.99
C GLY A 140 1.22 -28.33 -3.28
N THR A 141 1.54 -29.41 -4.01
CA THR A 141 2.27 -29.33 -5.28
C THR A 141 1.44 -28.66 -6.38
N ASP A 142 0.15 -28.96 -6.49
CA ASP A 142 -0.74 -28.32 -7.48
C ASP A 142 -0.87 -26.81 -7.23
N LEU A 143 -1.04 -26.40 -5.97
CA LEU A 143 -1.06 -24.99 -5.57
C LEU A 143 0.28 -24.30 -5.88
N LEU A 144 1.40 -24.97 -5.62
CA LEU A 144 2.74 -24.46 -5.95
C LEU A 144 2.91 -24.26 -7.46
N LEU A 145 2.54 -25.24 -8.27
CA LEU A 145 2.62 -25.15 -9.72
C LEU A 145 1.75 -24.03 -10.27
N SER A 146 0.54 -23.83 -9.73
CA SER A 146 -0.34 -22.71 -10.10
C SER A 146 0.28 -21.34 -9.79
N LYS A 147 0.94 -21.20 -8.63
CA LYS A 147 1.68 -19.97 -8.27
C LYS A 147 2.87 -19.74 -9.19
N ILE A 148 3.64 -20.79 -9.47
CA ILE A 148 4.81 -20.69 -10.35
C ILE A 148 4.38 -20.32 -11.77
N ASP A 149 3.34 -20.95 -12.30
CA ASP A 149 2.77 -20.58 -13.60
C ASP A 149 2.38 -19.09 -13.63
N THR A 150 1.76 -18.58 -12.56
CA THR A 150 1.45 -17.16 -12.42
C THR A 150 2.70 -16.28 -12.41
N TYR A 151 3.76 -16.69 -11.72
CA TYR A 151 5.02 -15.93 -11.66
C TYR A 151 5.77 -15.93 -13.00
N LEU A 152 5.75 -17.04 -13.74
CA LEU A 152 6.39 -17.14 -15.05
C LEU A 152 5.76 -16.19 -16.08
N HIS A 153 4.47 -15.86 -15.94
CA HIS A 153 3.78 -14.90 -16.80
C HIS A 153 3.85 -13.44 -16.33
N LYS A 154 4.41 -13.17 -15.14
CA LYS A 154 4.45 -11.83 -14.54
C LYS A 154 5.87 -11.34 -14.32
N ASN A 155 6.14 -10.14 -14.79
CA ASN A 155 7.42 -9.48 -14.54
C ASN A 155 7.66 -9.29 -13.02
N PRO A 156 8.80 -9.75 -12.47
CA PRO A 156 9.12 -9.66 -11.04
C PRO A 156 9.23 -8.22 -10.53
N LYS A 157 9.50 -7.26 -11.40
CA LYS A 157 9.54 -5.83 -11.07
C LYS A 157 8.20 -5.32 -10.52
N LEU A 158 7.09 -5.99 -10.82
CA LEU A 158 5.76 -5.64 -10.33
C LEU A 158 5.52 -6.09 -8.88
N ASP A 159 6.40 -6.91 -8.31
CA ASP A 159 6.30 -7.35 -6.90
C ASP A 159 6.95 -6.35 -5.94
N ALA A 160 7.46 -5.23 -6.47
CA ALA A 160 8.00 -4.15 -5.67
C ALA A 160 6.90 -3.54 -4.77
N ILE A 161 7.30 -3.13 -3.57
CA ILE A 161 6.38 -2.63 -2.53
C ILE A 161 5.49 -1.48 -3.01
N TYR A 162 6.00 -0.66 -3.95
CA TYR A 162 5.27 0.47 -4.55
C TYR A 162 4.05 0.06 -5.38
N PHE A 163 4.07 -1.13 -5.97
CA PHE A 163 2.94 -1.66 -6.74
C PHE A 163 1.93 -2.40 -5.87
N GLN A 164 2.23 -2.63 -4.59
CA GLN A 164 1.34 -3.37 -3.73
C GLN A 164 0.22 -2.49 -3.20
N LEU A 165 -1.02 -2.97 -3.36
CA LEU A 165 -2.24 -2.19 -3.14
C LEU A 165 -2.33 -1.62 -1.72
N TRP A 166 -1.93 -2.39 -0.69
CA TRP A 166 -1.93 -1.92 0.69
C TRP A 166 -0.97 -0.74 0.93
N PHE A 167 0.19 -0.73 0.25
CA PHE A 167 1.15 0.36 0.36
C PHE A 167 0.60 1.62 -0.33
N GLN A 168 -0.06 1.46 -1.47
CA GLN A 168 -0.74 2.57 -2.16
C GLN A 168 -1.86 3.18 -1.31
N ILE A 169 -2.65 2.34 -0.63
CA ILE A 169 -3.66 2.81 0.33
C ILE A 169 -3.01 3.62 1.46
N LEU A 170 -1.91 3.13 2.03
CA LEU A 170 -1.20 3.80 3.12
C LEU A 170 -0.64 5.16 2.69
N VAL A 171 -0.04 5.23 1.49
CA VAL A 171 0.48 6.50 0.93
C VAL A 171 -0.66 7.49 0.65
N SER A 172 -1.77 7.01 0.08
CA SER A 172 -2.97 7.83 -0.17
C SER A 172 -3.55 8.41 1.13
N LEU A 173 -3.66 7.57 2.16
CA LEU A 173 -4.13 7.98 3.48
C LEU A 173 -3.21 9.03 4.10
N ALA A 174 -1.89 8.84 4.00
CA ALA A 174 -0.91 9.80 4.52
C ALA A 174 -1.03 11.17 3.84
N ILE A 175 -1.15 11.20 2.52
CA ILE A 175 -1.35 12.45 1.75
C ILE A 175 -2.67 13.12 2.16
N GLY A 176 -3.75 12.35 2.27
CA GLY A 176 -5.05 12.86 2.72
C GLY A 176 -5.00 13.46 4.12
N ALA A 177 -4.33 12.78 5.06
CA ALA A 177 -4.16 13.26 6.42
C ALA A 177 -3.37 14.58 6.46
N VAL A 178 -2.29 14.70 5.69
CA VAL A 178 -1.50 15.94 5.59
C VAL A 178 -2.36 17.11 5.09
N ILE A 179 -3.17 16.89 4.05
CA ILE A 179 -4.07 17.92 3.50
C ILE A 179 -5.08 18.37 4.56
N VAL A 180 -5.72 17.43 5.26
CA VAL A 180 -6.71 17.73 6.31
C VAL A 180 -6.08 18.49 7.48
N ILE A 181 -4.84 18.14 7.88
CA ILE A 181 -4.11 18.88 8.93
C ILE A 181 -3.85 20.32 8.51
N ILE A 182 -3.38 20.55 7.26
CA ILE A 182 -3.16 21.91 6.74
C ILE A 182 -4.48 22.69 6.70
N MET A 183 -5.58 22.07 6.29
CA MET A 183 -6.91 22.69 6.34
C MET A 183 -7.34 23.04 7.77
N ALA A 184 -7.14 22.14 8.74
CA ALA A 184 -7.49 22.38 10.13
C ALA A 184 -6.69 23.55 10.74
N LEU A 185 -5.39 23.63 10.45
CA LEU A 185 -4.54 24.73 10.92
C LEU A 185 -4.87 26.07 10.24
N SER A 186 -5.30 26.05 8.98
CA SER A 186 -5.68 27.26 8.23
C SER A 186 -7.13 27.69 8.44
N ALA A 187 -7.98 26.83 8.99
CA ALA A 187 -9.37 27.12 9.35
C ALA A 187 -9.51 28.02 10.60
N GLY A 188 -8.42 28.31 11.31
CA GLY A 188 -8.42 29.28 12.41
C GLY A 188 -8.79 30.68 11.92
N GLY A 189 -9.88 31.24 12.44
CA GLY A 189 -10.32 32.60 12.12
C GLY A 189 -9.22 33.62 12.44
N LYS A 190 -8.79 34.40 11.44
CA LYS A 190 -7.87 35.52 11.65
C LYS A 190 -8.61 36.56 12.51
N MET A 191 -8.17 36.76 13.76
CA MET A 191 -8.72 37.81 14.61
C MET A 191 -8.37 39.18 14.03
N THR A 192 -9.31 39.80 13.33
CA THR A 192 -9.19 41.16 12.77
C THR A 192 -9.44 42.27 13.79
N ALA A 193 -9.68 41.93 15.06
CA ALA A 193 -9.78 42.89 16.17
C ALA A 193 -8.73 42.58 17.24
N PHE A 194 -7.49 43.05 17.03
CA PHE A 194 -6.45 43.04 18.05
C PHE A 194 -6.58 44.32 18.90
N GLN A 195 -6.31 44.25 20.23
CA GLN A 195 -6.35 45.42 21.11
C GLN A 195 -5.48 46.58 20.59
N GLY A 196 -4.34 46.30 19.95
CA GLY A 196 -3.49 47.31 19.31
C GLY A 196 -4.09 48.01 18.08
N ALA A 197 -5.25 47.57 17.58
CA ALA A 197 -5.99 48.30 16.55
C ALA A 197 -6.83 49.47 17.14
N TYR A 198 -7.07 49.45 18.47
CA TYR A 198 -7.87 50.46 19.17
C TYR A 198 -7.13 51.14 20.33
N LEU A 199 -6.04 50.55 20.83
CA LEU A 199 -5.21 51.08 21.91
C LEU A 199 -3.81 51.36 21.36
N ASP A 200 -3.54 52.62 21.06
CA ASP A 200 -2.17 53.10 20.89
C ASP A 200 -1.56 53.31 22.29
N ASN A 201 -0.73 52.36 22.72
CA ASN A 201 -0.07 52.40 24.03
C ASN A 201 0.87 53.60 24.20
N ASN A 202 1.30 54.26 23.11
CA ASN A 202 2.15 55.45 23.18
C ASN A 202 1.35 56.77 23.17
N ALA A 203 0.11 56.76 22.66
CA ALA A 203 -0.73 57.95 22.53
C ALA A 203 -2.00 57.93 23.41
N SER A 204 -2.22 56.88 24.22
CA SER A 204 -3.33 56.82 25.17
C SER A 204 -3.04 57.71 26.40
N GLN A 205 -3.10 59.01 26.19
CA GLN A 205 -3.19 59.99 27.26
C GLN A 205 -4.60 60.56 27.26
N VAL A 206 -5.22 60.65 28.44
CA VAL A 206 -6.52 61.29 28.60
C VAL A 206 -6.33 62.79 28.39
N LEU A 207 -6.56 63.26 27.15
CA LEU A 207 -6.40 64.67 26.75
C LEU A 207 -7.44 65.61 27.38
N GLY A 208 -8.52 65.07 27.96
CA GLY A 208 -9.53 65.86 28.64
C GLY A 208 -10.57 65.00 29.34
N ARG A 209 -11.04 65.48 30.49
CA ARG A 209 -12.20 64.92 31.19
C ARG A 209 -13.33 65.93 31.01
N TYR A 210 -14.37 65.56 30.28
CA TYR A 210 -15.55 66.40 30.06
C TYR A 210 -16.73 65.76 30.80
N ASP A 211 -17.23 66.45 31.81
CA ASP A 211 -18.36 66.00 32.62
C ASP A 211 -19.59 66.78 32.15
N HIS A 212 -20.55 66.10 31.50
CA HIS A 212 -21.79 66.73 31.08
C HIS A 212 -22.77 66.69 32.25
N TYR A 213 -23.03 67.85 32.84
CA TYR A 213 -24.07 67.97 33.85
C TYR A 213 -25.44 67.80 33.18
N LEU A 214 -26.06 66.63 33.33
CA LEU A 214 -27.34 66.33 32.66
C LEU A 214 -28.55 66.79 33.47
N ARG A 215 -28.53 66.70 34.81
CA ARG A 215 -29.68 67.06 35.65
C ARG A 215 -29.30 67.20 37.12
N THR A 216 -29.75 68.28 37.78
CA THR A 216 -29.94 68.29 39.23
C THR A 216 -31.34 67.79 39.54
N GLU A 217 -31.47 66.78 40.38
CA GLU A 217 -32.73 66.53 41.08
C GLU A 217 -32.61 67.03 42.51
N VAL A 218 -33.40 68.03 42.84
CA VAL A 218 -33.54 68.55 44.20
C VAL A 218 -34.85 68.04 44.75
N THR A 219 -34.80 67.14 45.71
CA THR A 219 -35.96 66.74 46.51
C THR A 219 -35.99 67.58 47.79
N ARG A 220 -36.97 68.48 47.89
CA ARG A 220 -37.25 69.25 49.11
C ARG A 220 -38.45 68.64 49.83
N THR A 221 -38.22 68.15 51.04
CA THR A 221 -39.29 67.67 51.93
C THR A 221 -39.58 68.74 52.97
N LYS A 222 -40.87 69.08 53.15
CA LYS A 222 -41.34 70.02 54.18
C LYS A 222 -41.16 69.39 55.57
N ARG A 223 -40.47 70.05 56.50
CA ARG A 223 -40.53 69.67 57.93
C ARG A 223 -41.90 70.09 58.46
N GLU A 224 -42.73 69.12 58.82
CA GLU A 224 -43.95 69.41 59.57
C GLU A 224 -43.57 69.74 61.01
N SER A 225 -43.88 70.96 61.43
CA SER A 225 -43.84 71.38 62.82
C SER A 225 -45.27 71.38 63.35
N SER A 226 -45.54 70.55 64.36
CA SER A 226 -46.81 70.53 65.08
C SER A 226 -47.04 71.85 65.81
N SER A 227 -48.16 72.48 65.50
CA SER A 227 -48.66 73.72 66.10
C SER A 227 -48.94 73.54 67.58
N ASN A 228 -48.52 74.51 68.40
CA ASN A 228 -49.23 74.87 69.62
C ASN A 228 -49.13 76.39 69.82
N ASP A 229 -50.27 76.95 70.23
CA ASP A 229 -50.65 78.36 70.17
C ASP A 229 -49.81 79.33 71.03
N ASN A 230 -49.58 80.54 70.53
CA ASN A 230 -50.20 81.80 71.03
C ASN A 230 -49.38 83.07 70.73
N SER A 231 -50.12 84.12 70.35
CA SER A 231 -49.89 85.56 70.58
C SER A 231 -48.88 86.36 69.72
N SER A 232 -49.48 87.20 68.86
CA SER A 232 -49.33 88.67 68.72
C SER A 232 -47.98 89.36 68.43
N GLY A 233 -48.00 90.23 67.41
CA GLY A 233 -47.12 91.41 67.28
C GLY A 233 -46.25 91.38 66.03
N SER A 234 -46.68 91.98 64.91
CA SER A 234 -46.41 93.37 64.49
C SER A 234 -45.10 93.59 63.72
N SER A 235 -45.28 94.12 62.50
CA SER A 235 -44.40 95.04 61.74
C SER A 235 -43.00 94.61 61.27
N GLY A 236 -42.83 94.60 59.95
CA GLY A 236 -41.52 94.71 59.27
C GLY A 236 -41.69 94.75 57.75
N HIS A 237 -41.53 95.93 57.16
CA HIS A 237 -41.61 96.25 55.73
C HIS A 237 -40.27 96.02 54.99
N SER A 238 -40.37 96.05 53.65
CA SER A 238 -39.31 96.32 52.65
C SER A 238 -38.28 95.21 52.42
N GLU A 239 -37.67 94.97 51.27
CA GLU A 239 -37.63 95.45 49.86
C GLU A 239 -36.56 94.48 49.26
N GLY A 240 -36.41 94.12 48.00
CA GLY A 240 -36.90 94.54 46.70
C GLY A 240 -35.94 93.95 45.66
N GLY A 241 -36.44 93.71 44.45
CA GLY A 241 -35.69 93.63 43.18
C GLY A 241 -34.73 92.45 42.96
N SER A 242 -34.37 92.09 41.73
CA SER A 242 -34.91 92.28 40.38
C SER A 242 -34.04 91.43 39.46
N SER A 243 -34.63 90.94 38.38
CA SER A 243 -34.02 90.17 37.28
C SER A 243 -32.88 90.91 36.58
N PHE A 244 -31.94 90.16 36.00
CA PHE A 244 -31.65 90.04 34.55
C PHE A 244 -30.91 88.72 34.29
#